data_AF-A0A426SQP1-F1
#
_entry.id   AF-A0A426SQP1-F1
#
_cell.length_a   1.000
_cell.length_b   1.000
_cell.length_c   1.000
_cell.angle_alpha   90.00
_cell.angle_beta   90.00
_cell.angle_gamma   90.00
#
_symmetry.space_group_name_H-M   'P 1'
#
loop_
_entity.id
_entity.type
_entity.pdbx_description
1 polymer ?
#
loop_
_entity_poly.entity_id
_entity_poly.type
_entity_poly.pdbx_seq_one_letter_code
_entity_poly.pdbx_strand_id
1 'polypeptide(L)'
;MPTGATLSPGDQRHTPSSSRNASAPACDQVTPGSDSIACWRGRRLSSYCERASSSGTGSGAPELQAVISSAPPSARRTGRALRAQPRDRESSTVSPSRPGAAHPASRMTWVTAFLRRGYAMLGADTDALRAQRDRLARASEVISGLADSIPGQTLLVEWRGPDRDTFDRRVRETSERLRGIAGDLDAASTDLDGHAEDQDRASDPDPAFTHTSMDAVRDALRTAQDSGLLDEALRELFGASGDSTPGSLGGYEDPARVRSRQIAVDEASLEDFDPRTVVQGDSFGDCWFLATLAAVADQNPELISENIRLVEGATPSEDYWVVTLYDNGRPVEHIVTQDELVRDGVRERVDHPDGTYSEQISWMSIYERAAVEHVGGDYGDLEANFAGNGFDMITGDDGDLHLSGGFDDIRRDLDDGHSIVTSTPPGWLLGGAPDDDVVDGHVYVVEGFSTNEQGEEVIVLVNPWGKPDGSRPPVIELTQEEYLANFVSRNNLQHD
;
A
#
# COMPACT_ATOMS: atom_id res chain seq x y z
N MET A 1 -23.51 67.39 19.85
CA MET A 1 -24.43 67.46 21.00
C MET A 1 -25.44 66.32 20.86
N PRO A 2 -25.76 65.56 21.92
CA PRO A 2 -24.78 64.71 22.62
C PRO A 2 -25.34 63.31 22.97
N THR A 3 -24.41 62.40 23.36
CA THR A 3 -24.47 61.39 24.46
C THR A 3 -25.60 60.34 24.44
N GLY A 4 -25.36 59.03 24.55
CA GLY A 4 -24.41 58.32 25.41
C GLY A 4 -25.13 57.87 26.69
N ALA A 5 -25.22 56.55 26.96
CA ALA A 5 -25.33 55.97 28.31
C ALA A 5 -25.23 54.43 28.29
N THR A 6 -24.08 53.93 28.73
CA THR A 6 -23.84 52.66 29.41
C THR A 6 -24.75 52.46 30.62
N LEU A 7 -25.16 51.23 30.95
CA LEU A 7 -25.30 50.70 32.32
C LEU A 7 -25.40 49.14 32.30
N SER A 8 -24.41 48.49 32.90
CA SER A 8 -24.51 47.21 33.65
C SER A 8 -24.35 47.56 35.14
N PRO A 9 -24.43 46.65 36.15
CA PRO A 9 -24.89 45.25 36.24
C PRO A 9 -25.87 45.01 37.43
N GLY A 10 -26.27 43.76 37.70
CA GLY A 10 -26.41 43.31 39.10
C GLY A 10 -27.65 42.48 39.49
N ASP A 11 -27.34 41.25 39.92
CA ASP A 11 -27.84 40.54 41.11
C ASP A 11 -29.13 39.68 41.09
N GLN A 12 -28.85 38.38 41.26
CA GLN A 12 -29.38 37.45 42.27
C GLN A 12 -30.88 37.12 42.29
N ARG A 13 -31.20 35.81 42.25
CA ARG A 13 -31.61 35.03 43.44
C ARG A 13 -31.90 33.55 43.14
N HIS A 14 -31.26 32.72 43.97
CA HIS A 14 -31.76 31.53 44.68
C HIS A 14 -32.42 30.35 43.94
N THR A 15 -31.71 29.22 44.09
CA THR A 15 -32.19 27.84 44.22
C THR A 15 -33.26 27.68 45.34
N PRO A 16 -34.00 26.55 45.37
CA PRO A 16 -33.54 25.49 46.26
C PRO A 16 -33.71 24.06 45.73
N SER A 17 -32.88 23.20 46.30
CA SER A 17 -32.83 21.76 46.22
C SER A 17 -34.07 21.07 46.82
N SER A 18 -34.33 19.83 46.38
CA SER A 18 -34.78 18.79 47.30
C SER A 18 -34.32 17.40 46.84
N SER A 19 -33.69 16.71 47.78
CA SER A 19 -33.28 15.32 47.79
C SER A 19 -34.44 14.41 48.18
N ARG A 20 -34.39 13.13 47.79
CA ARG A 20 -34.84 11.99 48.63
C ARG A 20 -34.41 10.63 48.07
N ASN A 21 -33.77 9.87 48.96
CA ASN A 21 -33.51 8.43 48.90
C ASN A 21 -34.81 7.61 48.89
N ALA A 22 -34.78 6.41 48.27
CA ALA A 22 -35.45 5.22 48.80
C ALA A 22 -34.85 3.92 48.21
N SER A 23 -34.82 2.90 49.08
CA SER A 23 -34.13 1.62 48.98
C SER A 23 -34.89 0.54 48.17
N ALA A 24 -34.16 -0.56 47.92
CA ALA A 24 -34.49 -1.81 47.22
C ALA A 24 -35.80 -2.54 47.62
N PRO A 25 -36.12 -3.63 46.88
CA PRO A 25 -36.09 -4.95 47.53
C PRO A 25 -35.36 -6.05 46.73
N ALA A 26 -34.94 -7.08 47.47
CA ALA A 26 -34.35 -8.33 47.01
C ALA A 26 -35.42 -9.41 46.72
N CYS A 27 -35.09 -10.40 45.89
CA CYS A 27 -35.61 -11.78 45.96
C CYS A 27 -34.67 -12.79 45.26
N ASP A 28 -34.06 -13.64 46.10
CA ASP A 28 -33.70 -15.07 46.03
C ASP A 28 -33.35 -15.84 44.73
N GLN A 29 -32.11 -16.38 44.80
CA GLN A 29 -31.67 -17.79 44.67
C GLN A 29 -32.26 -18.74 43.60
N VAL A 30 -31.39 -19.23 42.70
CA VAL A 30 -31.07 -20.67 42.50
C VAL A 30 -29.64 -20.83 41.92
N THR A 31 -28.79 -21.61 42.59
CA THR A 31 -27.58 -22.31 42.08
C THR A 31 -27.75 -23.80 42.45
N PRO A 32 -26.96 -24.82 41.99
CA PRO A 32 -25.58 -24.73 41.47
C PRO A 32 -25.19 -25.68 40.31
N GLY A 33 -23.99 -25.45 39.77
CA GLY A 33 -23.30 -26.37 38.86
C GLY A 33 -21.83 -25.97 38.69
N SER A 34 -21.05 -26.11 39.76
CA SER A 34 -19.60 -25.94 39.76
C SER A 34 -18.91 -27.29 39.54
N ASP A 35 -17.99 -27.39 38.58
CA ASP A 35 -16.90 -28.36 38.66
C ASP A 35 -15.58 -27.81 38.11
N SER A 36 -14.78 -27.37 39.08
CA SER A 36 -13.39 -27.77 39.34
C SER A 36 -12.40 -27.86 38.15
N ILE A 37 -11.62 -26.77 38.02
CA ILE A 37 -10.28 -26.75 37.43
C ILE A 37 -9.33 -27.63 38.25
N ALA A 38 -8.72 -28.63 37.61
CA ALA A 38 -7.61 -29.40 38.18
C ALA A 38 -6.36 -29.33 37.28
N CYS A 39 -5.32 -28.68 37.80
CA CYS A 39 -3.94 -28.85 37.36
C CYS A 39 -3.49 -30.30 37.59
N TRP A 40 -2.92 -30.97 36.58
CA TRP A 40 -1.95 -32.04 36.82
C TRP A 40 -0.81 -32.05 35.79
N ARG A 41 0.41 -32.04 36.33
CA ARG A 41 1.69 -32.16 35.62
C ARG A 41 1.95 -33.62 35.21
N GLY A 42 2.55 -33.75 34.03
CA GLY A 42 3.41 -34.81 33.49
C GLY A 42 3.53 -36.18 34.18
N ARG A 43 3.38 -37.24 33.36
CA ARG A 43 4.35 -38.35 33.32
C ARG A 43 4.26 -39.15 32.01
N ARG A 44 5.45 -39.54 31.54
CA ARG A 44 5.75 -40.45 30.41
C ARG A 44 5.11 -41.82 30.59
N LEU A 45 4.81 -42.50 29.48
CA LEU A 45 4.89 -43.96 29.20
C LEU A 45 4.70 -44.13 27.68
N SER A 46 5.74 -44.27 26.86
CA SER A 46 6.42 -45.51 26.40
C SER A 46 5.58 -46.80 26.38
N SER A 47 5.70 -47.50 25.24
CA SER A 47 5.37 -48.91 24.93
C SER A 47 3.93 -49.25 24.49
N TYR A 48 3.75 -49.55 23.19
CA TYR A 48 3.50 -50.91 22.70
C TYR A 48 3.61 -50.98 21.15
N CYS A 49 4.51 -51.83 20.67
CA CYS A 49 4.55 -52.37 19.31
C CYS A 49 4.37 -53.90 19.41
N GLU A 50 3.87 -54.49 18.32
CA GLU A 50 3.79 -55.93 17.95
C GLU A 50 2.52 -56.75 18.28
N ARG A 51 1.64 -56.87 17.27
CA ARG A 51 1.42 -58.09 16.43
C ARG A 51 0.24 -57.83 15.47
N ALA A 52 0.42 -57.77 14.15
CA ALA A 52 0.60 -58.86 13.18
C ALA A 52 -0.72 -59.52 12.69
N SER A 53 -1.12 -59.11 11.48
CA SER A 53 -1.45 -59.95 10.31
C SER A 53 -2.74 -60.77 10.24
N SER A 54 -3.65 -60.39 9.32
CA SER A 54 -4.26 -61.26 8.29
C SER A 54 -5.07 -60.41 7.29
N SER A 55 -4.60 -60.31 6.04
CA SER A 55 -5.18 -60.92 4.82
C SER A 55 -6.34 -60.14 4.19
N GLY A 56 -6.11 -59.56 3.01
CA GLY A 56 -7.15 -58.98 2.16
C GLY A 56 -6.55 -58.43 0.86
N THR A 57 -6.39 -59.33 -0.11
CA THR A 57 -5.94 -59.05 -1.49
C THR A 57 -6.98 -58.25 -2.28
N GLY A 58 -6.55 -57.20 -2.99
CA GLY A 58 -7.35 -56.49 -3.98
C GLY A 58 -6.46 -55.65 -4.88
N SER A 59 -6.28 -56.11 -6.12
CA SER A 59 -5.44 -55.56 -7.18
C SER A 59 -6.10 -54.40 -7.94
N GLY A 60 -5.34 -53.35 -8.29
CA GLY A 60 -5.70 -52.33 -9.29
C GLY A 60 -4.58 -51.27 -9.48
N ALA A 61 -3.93 -51.31 -10.65
CA ALA A 61 -2.76 -50.55 -11.19
C ALA A 61 -2.89 -48.99 -11.27
N PRO A 62 -1.93 -48.20 -11.86
CA PRO A 62 -0.45 -48.29 -11.98
C PRO A 62 0.33 -46.97 -11.64
N GLU A 63 1.66 -47.08 -11.64
CA GLU A 63 2.73 -46.11 -12.01
C GLU A 63 2.62 -44.59 -11.68
N LEU A 64 3.50 -44.15 -10.76
CA LEU A 64 4.20 -42.85 -10.82
C LEU A 64 5.52 -42.98 -10.01
N GLN A 65 6.60 -43.39 -10.68
CA GLN A 65 7.98 -43.32 -10.14
C GLN A 65 8.93 -42.78 -11.20
N ALA A 66 9.21 -41.49 -11.11
CA ALA A 66 10.40 -40.75 -11.55
C ALA A 66 10.07 -39.29 -11.21
N VAL A 67 10.61 -38.69 -10.16
CA VAL A 67 11.89 -37.97 -10.16
C VAL A 67 12.18 -37.69 -8.68
N ILE A 68 13.34 -38.12 -8.17
CA ILE A 68 14.16 -37.52 -7.09
C ILE A 68 15.30 -38.52 -6.87
N SER A 69 16.42 -38.33 -7.58
CA SER A 69 17.72 -38.82 -7.13
C SER A 69 18.84 -38.18 -7.96
N SER A 70 19.42 -37.09 -7.45
CA SER A 70 20.82 -36.73 -7.71
C SER A 70 21.27 -35.62 -6.78
N ALA A 71 21.78 -35.99 -5.61
CA ALA A 71 22.67 -35.14 -4.81
C ALA A 71 24.08 -35.77 -4.84
N PRO A 72 25.15 -35.01 -5.15
CA PRO A 72 26.50 -35.55 -5.18
C PRO A 72 27.12 -35.65 -3.76
N PRO A 73 28.03 -36.62 -3.52
CA PRO A 73 28.58 -36.87 -2.19
C PRO A 73 29.70 -35.90 -1.81
N SER A 74 29.75 -35.63 -0.51
CA SER A 74 30.73 -34.83 0.21
C SER A 74 32.13 -35.46 0.19
N ALA A 75 33.12 -34.68 -0.27
CA ALA A 75 34.53 -35.03 -0.16
C ALA A 75 35.10 -34.55 1.19
N ARG A 76 35.48 -35.51 2.02
CA ARG A 76 36.30 -35.33 3.23
C ARG A 76 37.63 -34.64 2.88
N ARG A 77 38.01 -33.61 3.63
CA ARG A 77 39.37 -33.04 3.62
C ARG A 77 39.95 -33.10 5.03
N THR A 78 40.83 -34.07 5.26
CA THR A 78 41.75 -34.13 6.39
C THR A 78 42.99 -33.29 6.08
N GLY A 79 43.47 -32.54 7.08
CA GLY A 79 44.48 -31.49 6.91
C GLY A 79 45.93 -31.94 6.75
N ARG A 80 46.78 -30.97 6.42
CA ARG A 80 48.20 -30.96 6.78
C ARG A 80 48.76 -29.53 6.75
N ALA A 81 49.61 -29.25 7.73
CA ALA A 81 50.10 -27.93 8.11
C ALA A 81 51.46 -27.54 7.48
N LEU A 82 51.70 -26.22 7.46
CA LEU A 82 52.94 -25.45 7.72
C LEU A 82 54.25 -25.81 6.96
N ARG A 83 54.77 -24.82 6.21
CA ARG A 83 56.15 -24.29 6.41
C ARG A 83 56.40 -22.96 5.67
N ALA A 84 57.23 -22.13 6.28
CA ALA A 84 57.56 -20.75 5.92
C ALA A 84 58.92 -20.61 5.20
N GLN A 85 59.02 -19.61 4.30
CA GLN A 85 60.15 -18.69 3.94
C GLN A 85 61.59 -19.25 3.68
N PRO A 86 62.59 -18.47 3.18
CA PRO A 86 62.64 -17.04 2.76
C PRO A 86 63.42 -16.72 1.44
N ARG A 87 63.34 -15.43 1.05
CA ARG A 87 64.30 -14.46 0.43
C ARG A 87 65.57 -14.95 -0.29
N ASP A 88 65.93 -14.26 -1.40
CA ASP A 88 67.05 -13.30 -1.43
C ASP A 88 67.33 -12.61 -2.81
N ARG A 89 67.70 -11.32 -2.71
CA ARG A 89 68.77 -10.52 -3.39
C ARG A 89 68.84 -10.40 -4.93
N GLU A 90 68.73 -9.18 -5.49
CA GLU A 90 69.68 -8.05 -5.62
C GLU A 90 70.51 -8.02 -6.93
N SER A 91 70.42 -6.87 -7.63
CA SER A 91 71.50 -6.14 -8.36
C SER A 91 71.87 -6.61 -9.79
N SER A 92 72.25 -5.80 -10.80
CA SER A 92 72.57 -4.36 -10.90
C SER A 92 72.87 -3.98 -12.38
N THR A 93 72.58 -2.72 -12.76
CA THR A 93 73.32 -1.79 -13.66
C THR A 93 73.70 -2.14 -15.12
N VAL A 94 73.44 -1.22 -16.07
CA VAL A 94 74.42 -0.46 -16.92
C VAL A 94 73.69 0.33 -18.06
N SER A 95 74.06 1.61 -18.23
CA SER A 95 73.77 2.53 -19.38
C SER A 95 75.09 2.77 -20.17
N PRO A 96 75.22 3.64 -21.22
CA PRO A 96 74.30 4.25 -22.21
C PRO A 96 74.81 4.18 -23.69
N SER A 97 73.96 4.42 -24.70
CA SER A 97 74.35 5.11 -25.99
C SER A 97 73.12 5.59 -26.80
N ARG A 98 73.22 6.77 -27.41
CA ARG A 98 72.28 7.47 -28.34
C ARG A 98 72.80 7.34 -29.79
N PRO A 99 72.13 7.83 -30.87
CA PRO A 99 70.69 8.15 -31.11
C PRO A 99 70.16 7.58 -32.47
N GLY A 100 68.84 7.50 -32.67
CA GLY A 100 68.27 7.20 -34.00
C GLY A 100 66.76 7.03 -34.01
N ALA A 101 66.10 7.65 -34.99
CA ALA A 101 64.67 7.94 -35.09
C ALA A 101 63.69 6.75 -35.22
N ALA A 102 62.43 7.04 -34.83
CA ALA A 102 61.14 6.53 -35.33
C ALA A 102 60.57 5.18 -34.80
N HIS A 103 59.62 5.24 -33.85
CA HIS A 103 58.18 4.93 -34.07
C HIS A 103 57.35 5.10 -32.77
N PRO A 104 56.05 5.44 -32.84
CA PRO A 104 55.20 5.78 -31.70
C PRO A 104 54.42 4.55 -31.22
N ALA A 105 54.94 3.82 -30.25
CA ALA A 105 54.21 2.71 -29.62
C ALA A 105 54.76 2.40 -28.22
N SER A 106 54.70 3.36 -27.29
CA SER A 106 55.04 3.12 -25.86
C SER A 106 54.54 4.26 -24.96
N ARG A 107 53.27 4.63 -25.08
CA ARG A 107 52.55 5.45 -24.08
C ARG A 107 51.15 4.89 -23.87
N MET A 108 51.05 3.61 -23.52
CA MET A 108 49.75 2.99 -23.21
C MET A 108 49.90 1.77 -22.30
N THR A 109 50.75 1.87 -21.27
CA THR A 109 50.94 0.75 -20.31
C THR A 109 51.11 1.21 -18.86
N TRP A 110 50.83 2.48 -18.58
CA TRP A 110 50.84 3.03 -17.21
C TRP A 110 49.47 3.57 -16.74
N VAL A 111 48.45 3.57 -17.60
CA VAL A 111 47.08 4.01 -17.24
C VAL A 111 46.21 2.84 -16.76
N THR A 112 46.51 1.60 -17.15
CA THR A 112 45.75 0.39 -16.76
C THR A 112 46.16 -0.23 -15.42
N ALA A 113 47.25 0.24 -14.80
CA ALA A 113 47.73 -0.30 -13.51
C ALA A 113 47.46 0.63 -12.31
N PHE A 114 46.91 1.83 -12.52
CA PHE A 114 46.60 2.78 -11.44
C PHE A 114 45.10 2.87 -11.10
N LEU A 115 44.21 2.30 -11.91
CA LEU A 115 42.75 2.24 -11.67
C LEU A 115 42.27 0.94 -10.99
N ARG A 116 43.19 0.17 -10.38
CA ARG A 116 42.89 -1.03 -9.57
C ARG A 116 43.18 -0.85 -8.08
N ARG A 117 43.18 0.39 -7.59
CA ARG A 117 42.99 0.68 -6.17
C ARG A 117 41.52 0.95 -5.95
N GLY A 118 40.84 -0.10 -5.49
CA GLY A 118 39.40 -0.12 -5.26
C GLY A 118 38.94 1.00 -4.35
N TYR A 119 38.07 1.83 -4.90
CA TYR A 119 36.84 2.11 -4.19
C TYR A 119 36.12 0.77 -4.11
N ALA A 120 36.03 0.20 -2.91
CA ALA A 120 35.00 -0.78 -2.66
C ALA A 120 33.70 -0.02 -2.87
N MET A 121 33.02 -0.23 -4.01
CA MET A 121 31.63 0.19 -4.15
C MET A 121 30.89 -0.44 -2.98
N LEU A 122 30.25 0.39 -2.16
CA LEU A 122 29.45 -0.04 -1.02
C LEU A 122 28.04 -0.47 -1.49
N GLY A 123 27.97 -1.18 -2.62
CA GLY A 123 26.72 -1.69 -3.18
C GLY A 123 26.49 -3.14 -2.78
N ALA A 124 25.23 -3.53 -2.61
CA ALA A 124 24.86 -4.93 -2.48
C ALA A 124 25.17 -5.69 -3.80
N ASP A 125 25.54 -6.96 -3.69
CA ASP A 125 25.74 -7.85 -4.84
C ASP A 125 24.36 -8.24 -5.39
N THR A 126 23.94 -7.62 -6.49
CA THR A 126 22.59 -7.76 -7.06
C THR A 126 22.30 -9.16 -7.59
N ASP A 127 23.32 -9.84 -8.12
CA ASP A 127 23.24 -11.26 -8.48
C ASP A 127 22.99 -12.12 -7.22
N ALA A 128 23.63 -11.80 -6.10
CA ALA A 128 23.39 -12.51 -4.84
C ALA A 128 21.98 -12.25 -4.27
N LEU A 129 21.46 -11.02 -4.41
CA LEU A 129 20.08 -10.66 -4.02
C LEU A 129 19.05 -11.44 -4.85
N ARG A 130 19.17 -11.43 -6.19
CA ARG A 130 18.27 -12.19 -7.08
C ARG A 130 18.36 -13.71 -6.85
N ALA A 131 19.56 -14.21 -6.60
CA ALA A 131 19.72 -15.62 -6.24
C ALA A 131 19.06 -15.97 -4.90
N GLN A 132 18.95 -14.99 -3.97
CA GLN A 132 18.23 -15.16 -2.72
C GLN A 132 16.71 -15.03 -2.90
N ARG A 133 16.22 -14.05 -3.69
CA ARG A 133 14.82 -13.98 -4.15
C ARG A 133 14.36 -15.33 -4.68
N ASP A 134 15.10 -15.91 -5.63
CA ASP A 134 14.76 -17.21 -6.22
C ASP A 134 14.64 -18.34 -5.21
N ARG A 135 15.41 -18.31 -4.11
CA ARG A 135 15.30 -19.31 -3.05
C ARG A 135 14.07 -19.07 -2.20
N LEU A 136 13.71 -17.82 -1.92
CA LEU A 136 12.51 -17.46 -1.16
C LEU A 136 11.25 -17.80 -1.95
N ALA A 137 11.18 -17.42 -3.23
CA ALA A 137 10.06 -17.75 -4.13
C ALA A 137 9.84 -19.27 -4.23
N ARG A 138 10.91 -20.06 -4.43
CA ARG A 138 10.80 -21.54 -4.41
C ARG A 138 10.39 -22.10 -3.04
N ALA A 139 10.80 -21.47 -1.94
CA ALA A 139 10.40 -21.90 -0.61
C ALA A 139 8.91 -21.61 -0.36
N SER A 140 8.43 -20.44 -0.80
CA SER A 140 7.01 -20.08 -0.81
C SER A 140 6.18 -21.13 -1.57
N GLU A 141 6.56 -21.44 -2.82
CA GLU A 141 5.87 -22.44 -3.64
C GLU A 141 5.76 -23.81 -2.96
N VAL A 142 6.86 -24.28 -2.36
CA VAL A 142 6.88 -25.55 -1.62
C VAL A 142 5.96 -25.51 -0.40
N ILE A 143 5.94 -24.42 0.35
CA ILE A 143 5.10 -24.29 1.56
C ILE A 143 3.62 -24.18 1.19
N SER A 144 3.27 -23.41 0.16
CA SER A 144 1.91 -23.34 -0.37
C SER A 144 1.42 -24.70 -0.85
N GLY A 145 2.24 -25.42 -1.63
CA GLY A 145 1.92 -26.79 -2.06
C GLY A 145 1.70 -27.76 -0.89
N LEU A 146 2.47 -27.62 0.20
CA LEU A 146 2.23 -28.38 1.43
C LEU A 146 0.90 -28.01 2.09
N ALA A 147 0.62 -26.70 2.23
CA ALA A 147 -0.62 -26.20 2.81
C ALA A 147 -1.87 -26.72 2.09
N ASP A 148 -1.81 -26.81 0.76
CA ASP A 148 -2.93 -27.31 -0.06
C ASP A 148 -3.07 -28.83 -0.03
N SER A 149 -1.96 -29.56 0.13
CA SER A 149 -1.98 -31.02 0.18
C SER A 149 -2.53 -31.58 1.49
N ILE A 150 -2.31 -30.90 2.61
CA ILE A 150 -2.62 -31.40 3.96
C ILE A 150 -4.13 -31.71 4.12
N PRO A 151 -5.08 -30.82 3.76
CA PRO A 151 -6.51 -31.13 3.86
C PRO A 151 -6.94 -32.33 3.03
N GLY A 152 -6.36 -32.52 1.84
CA GLY A 152 -6.66 -33.66 0.98
C GLY A 152 -6.25 -35.01 1.60
N GLN A 153 -5.10 -35.04 2.28
CA GLN A 153 -4.60 -36.25 2.95
C GLN A 153 -5.45 -36.65 4.16
N THR A 154 -6.05 -35.68 4.86
CA THR A 154 -6.86 -35.96 6.06
C THR A 154 -8.26 -36.47 5.73
N LEU A 155 -8.74 -36.28 4.49
CA LEU A 155 -10.01 -36.82 4.01
C LEU A 155 -9.97 -38.32 3.71
N LEU A 156 -8.78 -38.93 3.62
CA LEU A 156 -8.62 -40.35 3.29
C LEU A 156 -8.91 -41.31 4.45
N VAL A 157 -9.08 -40.79 5.68
CA VAL A 157 -9.35 -41.60 6.87
C VAL A 157 -10.82 -41.47 7.27
N GLU A 158 -11.57 -42.56 7.18
CA GLU A 158 -12.94 -42.62 7.71
C GLU A 158 -12.92 -42.55 9.24
N TRP A 159 -13.21 -41.36 9.76
CA TRP A 159 -13.28 -41.10 11.20
C TRP A 159 -14.45 -40.17 11.49
N ARG A 160 -15.30 -40.53 12.45
CA ARG A 160 -16.49 -39.77 12.86
C ARG A 160 -16.49 -39.52 14.36
N GLY A 161 -16.99 -38.36 14.77
CA GLY A 161 -17.17 -37.96 16.18
C GLY A 161 -16.47 -36.63 16.51
N PRO A 162 -16.68 -36.08 17.72
CA PRO A 162 -16.19 -34.74 18.10
C PRO A 162 -14.67 -34.54 17.99
N ASP A 163 -13.91 -35.62 18.15
CA ASP A 163 -12.45 -35.58 18.00
C ASP A 163 -12.03 -35.36 16.53
N ARG A 164 -12.84 -35.81 15.56
CA ARG A 164 -12.64 -35.54 14.13
C ARG A 164 -12.78 -34.05 13.84
N ASP A 165 -13.85 -33.43 14.34
CA ASP A 165 -14.09 -32.00 14.12
C ASP A 165 -12.97 -31.13 14.74
N THR A 166 -12.47 -31.56 15.91
CA THR A 166 -11.32 -30.90 16.57
C THR A 166 -10.05 -31.05 15.76
N PHE A 167 -9.81 -32.23 15.18
CA PHE A 167 -8.67 -32.48 14.31
C PHE A 167 -8.76 -31.68 13.00
N ASP A 168 -9.91 -31.67 12.33
CA ASP A 168 -10.13 -30.93 11.07
C ASP A 168 -9.92 -29.42 11.26
N ARG A 169 -10.36 -28.87 12.39
CA ARG A 169 -10.10 -27.47 12.75
C ARG A 169 -8.61 -27.18 12.88
N ARG A 170 -7.87 -28.02 13.63
CA ARG A 170 -6.41 -27.87 13.78
C ARG A 170 -5.68 -27.97 12.45
N VAL A 171 -6.13 -28.87 11.58
CA VAL A 171 -5.59 -29.04 10.23
C VAL A 171 -5.80 -27.78 9.39
N ARG A 172 -7.00 -27.20 9.44
CA ARG A 172 -7.31 -25.94 8.76
C ARG A 172 -6.44 -24.78 9.27
N GLU A 173 -6.41 -24.58 10.59
CA GLU A 173 -5.58 -23.56 11.24
C GLU A 173 -4.08 -23.72 10.89
N THR A 174 -3.58 -24.96 10.81
CA THR A 174 -2.19 -25.23 10.42
C THR A 174 -1.95 -24.90 8.95
N SER A 175 -2.91 -25.22 8.07
CA SER A 175 -2.80 -24.94 6.64
C SER A 175 -2.82 -23.44 6.37
N GLU A 176 -3.67 -22.68 7.07
CA GLU A 176 -3.72 -21.22 7.01
C GLU A 176 -2.39 -20.59 7.47
N ARG A 177 -1.81 -21.07 8.57
CA ARG A 177 -0.49 -20.60 9.02
C ARG A 177 0.62 -20.86 8.00
N LEU A 178 0.59 -22.02 7.34
CA LEU A 178 1.56 -22.33 6.29
C LEU A 178 1.40 -21.38 5.08
N ARG A 179 0.16 -21.06 4.69
CA ARG A 179 -0.09 -20.06 3.63
C ARG A 179 0.41 -18.67 4.00
N GLY A 180 0.20 -18.24 5.26
CA GLY A 180 0.76 -16.98 5.75
C GLY A 180 2.29 -16.93 5.62
N ILE A 181 2.98 -18.00 6.06
CA ILE A 181 4.45 -18.09 5.92
C ILE A 181 4.89 -18.10 4.44
N ALA A 182 4.14 -18.75 3.56
CA ALA A 182 4.42 -18.72 2.13
C ALA A 182 4.31 -17.30 1.58
N GLY A 183 3.25 -16.57 1.94
CA GLY A 183 3.07 -15.15 1.60
C GLY A 183 4.22 -14.27 2.09
N ASP A 184 4.62 -14.41 3.36
CA ASP A 184 5.76 -13.66 3.92
C ASP A 184 7.07 -13.89 3.13
N LEU A 185 7.31 -15.13 2.68
CA LEU A 185 8.49 -15.47 1.90
C LEU A 185 8.42 -14.95 0.47
N ASP A 186 7.22 -14.91 -0.11
CA ASP A 186 6.99 -14.37 -1.45
C ASP A 186 7.21 -12.86 -1.48
N ALA A 187 6.60 -12.13 -0.52
CA ALA A 187 6.80 -10.70 -0.33
C ALA A 187 8.28 -10.36 -0.11
N ALA A 188 8.96 -11.08 0.78
CA ALA A 188 10.40 -10.89 1.00
C ALA A 188 11.25 -11.22 -0.24
N SER A 189 10.73 -12.03 -1.17
CA SER A 189 11.37 -12.28 -2.46
C SER A 189 11.22 -11.08 -3.39
N THR A 190 10.02 -10.51 -3.49
CA THR A 190 9.73 -9.30 -4.26
C THR A 190 10.57 -8.12 -3.78
N ASP A 191 10.66 -7.90 -2.47
CA ASP A 191 11.52 -6.87 -1.85
C ASP A 191 12.99 -7.02 -2.27
N LEU A 192 13.51 -8.26 -2.30
CA LEU A 192 14.89 -8.52 -2.71
C LEU A 192 15.12 -8.25 -4.20
N ASP A 193 14.09 -8.42 -5.04
CA ASP A 193 14.17 -8.09 -6.45
C ASP A 193 14.18 -6.57 -6.65
N GLY A 194 13.28 -5.85 -5.97
CA GLY A 194 13.24 -4.39 -5.96
C GLY A 194 14.57 -3.78 -5.52
N HIS A 195 15.14 -4.26 -4.39
CA HIS A 195 16.46 -3.83 -3.96
C HIS A 195 17.59 -4.16 -4.95
N ALA A 196 17.49 -5.29 -5.68
CA ALA A 196 18.48 -5.64 -6.69
C ALA A 196 18.38 -4.72 -7.93
N GLU A 197 17.16 -4.37 -8.34
CA GLU A 197 16.91 -3.43 -9.43
C GLU A 197 17.35 -2.00 -9.07
N ASP A 198 17.03 -1.54 -7.86
CA ASP A 198 17.47 -0.23 -7.36
C ASP A 198 19.00 -0.14 -7.33
N GLN A 199 19.66 -1.20 -6.86
CA GLN A 199 21.10 -1.24 -6.79
C GLN A 199 21.75 -1.35 -8.18
N ASP A 200 21.16 -2.09 -9.12
CA ASP A 200 21.63 -2.11 -10.52
C ASP A 200 21.45 -0.74 -11.17
N ARG A 201 20.31 -0.09 -10.96
CA ARG A 201 20.02 1.27 -11.42
C ARG A 201 21.02 2.28 -10.85
N ALA A 202 21.40 2.13 -9.58
CA ALA A 202 22.40 2.96 -8.93
C ALA A 202 23.85 2.66 -9.37
N SER A 203 24.11 1.45 -9.90
CA SER A 203 25.48 0.96 -10.20
C SER A 203 25.81 0.97 -11.69
N ASP A 204 24.82 1.07 -12.57
CA ASP A 204 25.05 1.20 -14.01
C ASP A 204 25.58 2.62 -14.30
N PRO A 205 26.82 2.79 -14.80
CA PRO A 205 27.32 4.09 -15.24
C PRO A 205 26.62 4.46 -16.55
N ASP A 206 25.41 4.99 -16.40
CA ASP A 206 24.52 5.68 -17.32
C ASP A 206 24.97 5.77 -18.80
N PRO A 207 24.23 5.17 -19.76
CA PRO A 207 24.30 5.57 -21.15
C PRO A 207 23.52 6.87 -21.36
N ALA A 208 23.95 7.97 -20.74
CA ALA A 208 23.40 9.31 -20.97
C ALA A 208 21.86 9.35 -21.09
N PHE A 209 21.14 8.93 -20.06
CA PHE A 209 19.79 9.46 -19.84
C PHE A 209 19.96 10.93 -19.46
N THR A 210 19.85 11.81 -20.44
CA THR A 210 19.54 13.20 -20.16
C THR A 210 18.31 13.19 -19.26
N HIS A 211 18.42 13.67 -18.02
CA HIS A 211 17.28 13.97 -17.17
C HIS A 211 16.18 14.59 -18.04
N THR A 212 15.10 13.84 -18.27
CA THR A 212 13.96 14.36 -19.02
C THR A 212 13.46 15.55 -18.21
N SER A 213 13.37 16.75 -18.79
CA SER A 213 12.79 17.87 -18.05
C SER A 213 11.28 17.66 -17.93
N MET A 214 10.64 18.28 -16.93
CA MET A 214 9.17 18.36 -16.86
C MET A 214 8.55 18.79 -18.18
N ASP A 215 9.18 19.76 -18.86
CA ASP A 215 8.72 20.24 -20.16
C ASP A 215 8.78 19.15 -21.24
N ALA A 216 9.81 18.30 -21.23
CA ALA A 216 9.91 17.18 -22.16
C ALA A 216 8.84 16.11 -21.88
N VAL A 217 8.49 15.85 -20.61
CA VAL A 217 7.37 14.96 -20.26
C VAL A 217 6.04 15.52 -20.77
N ARG A 218 5.77 16.81 -20.49
CA ARG A 218 4.56 17.48 -20.98
C ARG A 218 4.47 17.50 -22.50
N ASP A 219 5.58 17.75 -23.19
CA ASP A 219 5.62 17.75 -24.66
C ASP A 219 5.36 16.36 -25.24
N ALA A 220 5.86 15.29 -24.60
CA ALA A 220 5.55 13.92 -24.98
C ALA A 220 4.05 13.62 -24.80
N LEU A 221 3.46 14.00 -23.67
CA LEU A 221 2.03 13.82 -23.41
C LEU A 221 1.15 14.63 -24.37
N ARG A 222 1.53 15.88 -24.69
CA ARG A 222 0.83 16.70 -25.71
C ARG A 222 0.90 16.05 -27.09
N THR A 223 2.06 15.51 -27.45
CA THR A 223 2.22 14.79 -28.73
C THR A 223 1.32 13.55 -28.78
N ALA A 224 1.21 12.81 -27.67
CA ALA A 224 0.30 11.68 -27.55
C ALA A 224 -1.17 12.13 -27.67
N GLN A 225 -1.55 13.22 -27.01
CA GLN A 225 -2.87 13.84 -27.12
C GLN A 225 -3.22 14.23 -28.56
N ASP A 226 -2.33 14.95 -29.25
CA ASP A 226 -2.53 15.35 -30.66
C ASP A 226 -2.62 14.14 -31.61
N SER A 227 -2.06 13.01 -31.21
CA SER A 227 -2.06 11.76 -31.97
C SER A 227 -3.20 10.81 -31.61
N GLY A 228 -4.03 11.13 -30.62
CA GLY A 228 -5.09 10.26 -30.10
C GLY A 228 -4.57 9.01 -29.37
N LEU A 229 -3.37 9.09 -28.79
CA LEU A 229 -2.69 8.01 -28.05
C LEU A 229 -2.48 8.37 -26.56
N LEU A 230 -3.19 9.38 -26.06
CA LEU A 230 -3.00 9.89 -24.71
C LEU A 230 -3.28 8.81 -23.66
N ASP A 231 -4.36 8.07 -23.78
CA ASP A 231 -4.74 7.04 -22.80
C ASP A 231 -3.69 5.93 -22.71
N GLU A 232 -3.11 5.54 -23.85
CA GLU A 232 -2.02 4.57 -23.89
C GLU A 232 -0.76 5.12 -23.21
N ALA A 233 -0.41 6.38 -23.48
CA ALA A 233 0.73 7.03 -22.86
C ALA A 233 0.55 7.21 -21.34
N LEU A 234 -0.65 7.59 -20.89
CA LEU A 234 -0.96 7.72 -19.46
C LEU A 234 -0.93 6.35 -18.76
N ARG A 235 -1.46 5.31 -19.41
CA ARG A 235 -1.39 3.94 -18.90
C ARG A 235 0.05 3.44 -18.81
N GLU A 236 0.91 3.75 -19.77
CA GLU A 236 2.34 3.40 -19.68
C GLU A 236 3.08 4.20 -18.59
N LEU A 237 2.66 5.45 -18.37
CA LEU A 237 3.31 6.33 -17.40
C LEU A 237 2.88 6.06 -15.96
N PHE A 238 1.59 5.76 -15.73
CA PHE A 238 0.98 5.66 -14.40
C PHE A 238 0.38 4.29 -14.09
N GLY A 239 0.14 3.44 -15.08
CA GLY A 239 -0.68 2.21 -14.98
C GLY A 239 0.07 0.95 -14.57
N ALA A 240 0.84 0.98 -13.48
CA ALA A 240 1.45 -0.23 -12.92
C ALA A 240 0.41 -0.99 -12.06
N SER A 241 0.17 -2.27 -12.34
CA SER A 241 -0.70 -3.09 -11.50
C SER A 241 -0.07 -3.32 -10.12
N GLY A 242 -0.87 -3.22 -9.08
CA GLY A 242 -0.48 -3.53 -7.71
C GLY A 242 -0.50 -5.01 -7.37
N ASP A 243 0.10 -5.35 -6.23
CA ASP A 243 0.04 -6.69 -5.64
C ASP A 243 -0.61 -6.70 -4.24
N SER A 244 -1.22 -5.59 -3.83
CA SER A 244 -1.95 -5.51 -2.56
C SER A 244 -3.03 -6.57 -2.45
N THR A 245 -3.06 -7.22 -1.30
CA THR A 245 -4.07 -8.20 -0.93
C THR A 245 -4.74 -7.75 0.37
N PRO A 246 -5.92 -8.29 0.71
CA PRO A 246 -6.48 -8.06 2.03
C PRO A 246 -5.48 -8.39 3.16
N GLY A 247 -4.60 -9.38 2.96
CA GLY A 247 -3.57 -9.75 3.94
C GLY A 247 -2.48 -8.69 4.13
N SER A 248 -2.03 -8.02 3.06
CA SER A 248 -1.07 -6.91 3.17
C SER A 248 -1.70 -5.67 3.80
N LEU A 249 -3.02 -5.49 3.63
CA LEU A 249 -3.82 -4.41 4.21
C LEU A 249 -4.40 -4.74 5.60
N GLY A 250 -3.63 -5.49 6.40
CA GLY A 250 -3.99 -5.80 7.78
C GLY A 250 -5.11 -6.82 7.97
N GLY A 251 -5.63 -7.42 6.90
CA GLY A 251 -6.77 -8.34 6.89
C GLY A 251 -8.12 -7.61 6.98
N TYR A 252 -9.21 -8.36 6.87
CA TYR A 252 -10.55 -7.83 7.05
C TYR A 252 -10.82 -7.36 8.49
N GLU A 253 -11.63 -6.31 8.62
CA GLU A 253 -12.14 -5.78 9.87
C GLU A 253 -13.06 -6.77 10.56
N ASP A 254 -13.18 -6.67 11.88
CA ASP A 254 -14.24 -7.38 12.61
C ASP A 254 -15.57 -6.66 12.38
N PRO A 255 -16.58 -7.30 11.74
CA PRO A 255 -17.89 -6.68 11.48
C PRO A 255 -18.55 -6.13 12.73
N ALA A 256 -18.30 -6.73 13.90
CA ALA A 256 -18.86 -6.27 15.17
C ALA A 256 -18.28 -4.93 15.65
N ARG A 257 -17.16 -4.48 15.07
CA ARG A 257 -16.53 -3.18 15.35
C ARG A 257 -17.00 -2.09 14.41
N VAL A 258 -17.50 -2.45 13.24
CA VAL A 258 -18.04 -1.52 12.26
C VAL A 258 -19.42 -1.07 12.72
N ARG A 259 -19.55 0.23 13.03
CA ARG A 259 -20.81 0.82 13.46
C ARG A 259 -21.55 1.36 12.24
N SER A 260 -22.08 0.46 11.42
CA SER A 260 -22.73 0.76 10.13
C SER A 260 -23.66 1.98 10.17
N ARG A 261 -24.54 2.05 11.17
CA ARG A 261 -25.54 3.11 11.35
C ARG A 261 -25.00 4.42 11.93
N GLN A 262 -23.69 4.49 12.20
CA GLN A 262 -22.99 5.71 12.63
C GLN A 262 -22.11 6.27 11.50
N ILE A 263 -21.92 5.53 10.41
CA ILE A 263 -21.24 6.04 9.22
C ILE A 263 -22.26 6.88 8.47
N ALA A 264 -22.09 8.19 8.53
CA ALA A 264 -22.98 9.13 7.87
C ALA A 264 -22.73 9.12 6.35
N VAL A 265 -23.82 9.08 5.61
CA VAL A 265 -23.83 8.99 4.14
C VAL A 265 -24.86 9.93 3.51
N ASP A 266 -25.54 10.71 4.34
CA ASP A 266 -26.45 11.77 3.89
C ASP A 266 -25.68 13.02 3.47
N GLU A 267 -26.28 13.77 2.55
CA GLU A 267 -25.73 15.01 1.98
C GLU A 267 -25.24 15.99 3.06
N ALA A 268 -26.05 16.26 4.10
CA ALA A 268 -25.68 17.21 5.14
C ALA A 268 -24.40 16.82 5.91
N SER A 269 -24.12 15.52 6.03
CA SER A 269 -22.88 15.04 6.65
C SER A 269 -21.70 15.09 5.67
N LEU A 270 -21.96 14.98 4.38
CA LEU A 270 -20.95 15.10 3.32
C LEU A 270 -20.62 16.57 3.00
N GLU A 271 -21.54 17.51 3.20
CA GLU A 271 -21.28 18.96 3.14
C GLU A 271 -20.24 19.40 4.19
N ASP A 272 -20.12 18.66 5.30
CA ASP A 272 -19.13 18.91 6.37
C ASP A 272 -17.80 18.15 6.13
N PHE A 273 -17.65 17.41 5.01
CA PHE A 273 -16.43 16.68 4.68
C PHE A 273 -15.26 17.64 4.42
N ASP A 274 -14.07 17.29 4.93
CA ASP A 274 -12.82 18.00 4.68
C ASP A 274 -11.81 17.02 4.05
N PRO A 275 -11.38 17.23 2.80
CA PRO A 275 -10.37 16.39 2.14
C PRO A 275 -9.10 16.16 2.98
N ARG A 276 -8.74 17.06 3.89
CA ARG A 276 -7.57 16.95 4.77
C ARG A 276 -7.70 15.88 5.86
N THR A 277 -8.89 15.32 6.04
CA THR A 277 -9.14 14.21 6.97
C THR A 277 -8.95 12.84 6.31
N VAL A 278 -8.79 12.78 4.98
CA VAL A 278 -8.53 11.51 4.27
C VAL A 278 -7.18 10.96 4.71
N VAL A 279 -7.15 9.68 5.10
CA VAL A 279 -5.94 8.93 5.43
C VAL A 279 -5.92 7.64 4.60
N GLN A 280 -5.04 7.59 3.59
CA GLN A 280 -4.82 6.40 2.78
C GLN A 280 -4.14 5.29 3.60
N GLY A 281 -4.44 4.05 3.22
CA GLY A 281 -3.80 2.85 3.76
C GLY A 281 -2.28 2.82 3.51
N ASP A 282 -1.51 2.30 4.48
CA ASP A 282 -0.07 2.16 4.30
C ASP A 282 0.23 1.12 3.22
N SER A 283 0.91 1.52 2.16
CA SER A 283 1.31 0.66 1.02
C SER A 283 0.18 0.27 0.07
N PHE A 284 -0.92 1.04 0.04
CA PHE A 284 -1.96 0.88 -0.97
C PHE A 284 -1.87 1.99 -2.02
N GLY A 285 -1.80 1.62 -3.31
CA GLY A 285 -1.50 2.53 -4.43
C GLY A 285 -2.70 3.23 -5.09
N ASP A 286 -3.80 3.45 -4.38
CA ASP A 286 -5.07 3.97 -4.94
C ASP A 286 -5.24 5.50 -4.82
N CYS A 287 -4.14 6.25 -4.74
CA CYS A 287 -4.17 7.69 -4.47
C CYS A 287 -4.93 8.49 -5.55
N TRP A 288 -4.89 8.01 -6.79
CA TRP A 288 -5.64 8.55 -7.92
C TRP A 288 -7.15 8.52 -7.65
N PHE A 289 -7.66 7.41 -7.11
CA PHE A 289 -9.06 7.22 -6.80
C PHE A 289 -9.45 8.05 -5.57
N LEU A 290 -8.69 7.94 -4.47
CA LEU A 290 -9.01 8.65 -3.22
C LEU A 290 -8.96 10.17 -3.38
N ALA A 291 -7.97 10.71 -4.10
CA ALA A 291 -7.88 12.14 -4.36
C ALA A 291 -9.08 12.61 -5.21
N THR A 292 -9.46 11.85 -6.25
CA THR A 292 -10.65 12.22 -7.05
C THR A 292 -11.93 12.14 -6.24
N LEU A 293 -12.09 11.12 -5.41
CA LEU A 293 -13.26 10.95 -4.55
C LEU A 293 -13.39 12.08 -3.54
N ALA A 294 -12.27 12.47 -2.91
CA ALA A 294 -12.25 13.60 -1.99
C ALA A 294 -12.54 14.92 -2.72
N ALA A 295 -11.98 15.13 -3.92
CA ALA A 295 -12.24 16.33 -4.71
C ALA A 295 -13.70 16.44 -5.18
N VAL A 296 -14.33 15.31 -5.54
CA VAL A 296 -15.76 15.27 -5.89
C VAL A 296 -16.62 15.51 -4.65
N ALA A 297 -16.33 14.87 -3.52
CA ALA A 297 -17.10 15.05 -2.30
C ALA A 297 -17.07 16.49 -1.79
N ASP A 298 -15.92 17.17 -1.90
CA ASP A 298 -15.75 18.56 -1.48
C ASP A 298 -16.57 19.56 -2.32
N GLN A 299 -16.67 19.33 -3.63
CA GLN A 299 -17.35 20.26 -4.56
C GLN A 299 -18.79 19.85 -4.88
N ASN A 300 -19.11 18.55 -4.80
CA ASN A 300 -20.42 17.98 -5.12
C ASN A 300 -20.78 16.84 -4.13
N PRO A 301 -21.05 17.18 -2.86
CA PRO A 301 -21.45 16.20 -1.85
C PRO A 301 -22.79 15.52 -2.17
N GLU A 302 -23.69 16.20 -2.92
CA GLU A 302 -24.98 15.65 -3.36
C GLU A 302 -24.76 14.38 -4.18
N LEU A 303 -23.89 14.43 -5.21
CA LEU A 303 -23.58 13.27 -6.05
C LEU A 303 -23.08 12.08 -5.23
N ILE A 304 -22.19 12.32 -4.28
CA ILE A 304 -21.67 11.25 -3.41
C ILE A 304 -22.82 10.65 -2.60
N SER A 305 -23.67 11.49 -2.00
CA SER A 305 -24.81 11.07 -1.18
C SER A 305 -25.87 10.29 -1.97
N GLU A 306 -26.10 10.65 -3.22
CA GLU A 306 -27.03 9.94 -4.11
C GLU A 306 -26.49 8.56 -4.51
N ASN A 307 -25.17 8.46 -4.65
CA ASN A 307 -24.48 7.25 -5.09
C ASN A 307 -24.17 6.27 -3.96
N ILE A 308 -24.40 6.59 -2.68
CA ILE A 308 -24.24 5.65 -1.58
C ILE A 308 -25.50 5.58 -0.71
N ARG A 309 -25.91 4.36 -0.35
CA ARG A 309 -27.01 4.17 0.59
C ARG A 309 -26.77 2.98 1.51
N LEU A 310 -27.08 3.18 2.79
CA LEU A 310 -27.19 2.11 3.77
C LEU A 310 -28.51 1.37 3.60
N VAL A 311 -28.45 0.04 3.51
CA VAL A 311 -29.60 -0.85 3.62
C VAL A 311 -29.56 -1.52 4.99
N GLU A 312 -30.52 -1.19 5.84
CA GLU A 312 -30.62 -1.77 7.18
C GLU A 312 -31.16 -3.20 7.13
N GLY A 313 -30.40 -4.13 7.74
CA GLY A 313 -30.84 -5.49 8.00
C GLY A 313 -31.68 -5.60 9.27
N ALA A 314 -32.01 -6.83 9.69
CA ALA A 314 -32.73 -7.04 10.94
C ALA A 314 -31.85 -6.71 12.17
N THR A 315 -30.53 -6.77 12.00
CA THR A 315 -29.52 -6.38 12.99
C THR A 315 -28.43 -5.54 12.32
N PRO A 316 -27.67 -4.72 13.07
CA PRO A 316 -26.58 -3.92 12.48
C PRO A 316 -25.52 -4.74 11.72
N SER A 317 -25.29 -5.99 12.13
CA SER A 317 -24.37 -6.93 11.44
C SER A 317 -24.93 -7.52 10.14
N GLU A 318 -26.20 -7.23 9.83
CA GLU A 318 -26.85 -7.59 8.55
C GLU A 318 -27.05 -6.35 7.67
N ASP A 319 -26.62 -5.16 8.13
CA ASP A 319 -26.65 -3.97 7.29
C ASP A 319 -25.65 -4.14 6.13
N TYR A 320 -25.87 -3.46 5.02
CA TYR A 320 -24.91 -3.39 3.92
C TYR A 320 -25.07 -2.07 3.17
N TRP A 321 -24.07 -1.68 2.40
CA TRP A 321 -24.16 -0.51 1.55
C TRP A 321 -24.34 -0.90 0.10
N VAL A 322 -25.07 -0.05 -0.63
CA VAL A 322 -25.06 -0.07 -2.09
C VAL A 322 -24.39 1.21 -2.56
N VAL A 323 -23.33 1.06 -3.35
CA VAL A 323 -22.57 2.15 -3.94
C VAL A 323 -22.73 2.10 -5.44
N THR A 324 -23.03 3.24 -6.07
CA THR A 324 -23.05 3.40 -7.52
C THR A 324 -21.71 3.95 -7.97
N LEU A 325 -21.04 3.21 -8.85
CA LEU A 325 -19.88 3.66 -9.61
C LEU A 325 -20.22 3.56 -11.10
N TYR A 326 -19.40 4.14 -11.96
CA TYR A 326 -19.68 4.21 -13.39
C TYR A 326 -18.64 3.44 -14.21
N ASP A 327 -19.12 2.74 -15.24
CA ASP A 327 -18.30 2.09 -16.27
C ASP A 327 -18.63 2.73 -17.62
N ASN A 328 -17.76 3.63 -18.08
CA ASN A 328 -17.94 4.42 -19.30
C ASN A 328 -19.29 5.17 -19.29
N GLY A 329 -19.52 5.98 -18.25
CA GLY A 329 -20.76 6.73 -18.06
C GLY A 329 -22.01 5.90 -17.74
N ARG A 330 -21.89 4.58 -17.54
CA ARG A 330 -23.02 3.71 -17.17
C ARG A 330 -22.98 3.38 -15.69
N PRO A 331 -24.05 3.64 -14.92
CA PRO A 331 -24.06 3.33 -13.50
C PRO A 331 -24.07 1.81 -13.25
N VAL A 332 -23.29 1.39 -12.27
CA VAL A 332 -23.10 0.01 -11.79
C VAL A 332 -23.21 0.04 -10.27
N GLU A 333 -24.19 -0.69 -9.74
CA GLU A 333 -24.36 -0.85 -8.28
C GLU A 333 -23.46 -1.97 -7.75
N HIS A 334 -22.73 -1.67 -6.68
CA HIS A 334 -21.90 -2.59 -5.90
C HIS A 334 -22.45 -2.75 -4.49
N ILE A 335 -22.46 -3.98 -3.99
CA ILE A 335 -22.86 -4.28 -2.61
C ILE A 335 -21.59 -4.39 -1.78
N VAL A 336 -21.54 -3.67 -0.66
CA VAL A 336 -20.43 -3.72 0.29
C VAL A 336 -20.94 -4.13 1.66
N THR A 337 -20.34 -5.16 2.26
CA THR A 337 -20.65 -5.61 3.63
C THR A 337 -19.50 -5.30 4.59
N GLN A 338 -19.79 -5.27 5.91
CA GLN A 338 -18.78 -4.88 6.91
C GLN A 338 -17.57 -5.83 6.96
N ASP A 339 -17.76 -7.10 6.62
CA ASP A 339 -16.72 -8.15 6.63
C ASP A 339 -15.76 -8.07 5.43
N GLU A 340 -16.01 -7.16 4.48
CA GLU A 340 -15.15 -6.97 3.32
C GLU A 340 -14.23 -5.74 3.44
N LEU A 341 -14.46 -4.91 4.45
CA LEU A 341 -13.61 -3.75 4.73
C LEU A 341 -12.28 -4.22 5.32
N VAL A 342 -11.16 -3.78 4.75
CA VAL A 342 -9.82 -4.10 5.27
C VAL A 342 -9.42 -3.15 6.40
N ARG A 343 -8.53 -3.58 7.31
CA ARG A 343 -8.12 -2.81 8.49
C ARG A 343 -7.23 -1.62 8.17
N ASP A 344 -6.35 -1.79 7.19
CA ASP A 344 -5.35 -0.80 6.81
C ASP A 344 -5.64 -0.19 5.43
N GLY A 345 -6.92 -0.11 5.03
CA GLY A 345 -7.40 0.66 3.87
C GLY A 345 -7.71 2.11 4.25
N VAL A 346 -8.38 2.87 3.37
CA VAL A 346 -8.68 4.30 3.63
C VAL A 346 -9.49 4.50 4.92
N ARG A 347 -9.14 5.57 5.64
CA ARG A 347 -9.75 6.02 6.89
C ARG A 347 -10.00 7.51 6.88
N GLU A 348 -10.86 7.94 7.80
CA GLU A 348 -11.05 9.34 8.14
C GLU A 348 -10.34 9.66 9.46
N ARG A 349 -9.53 10.72 9.45
CA ARG A 349 -8.88 11.30 10.61
C ARG A 349 -9.89 12.09 11.43
N VAL A 350 -10.00 11.75 12.70
CA VAL A 350 -10.78 12.50 13.69
C VAL A 350 -9.84 13.05 14.75
N ASP A 351 -9.68 14.37 14.73
CA ASP A 351 -8.82 15.10 15.65
C ASP A 351 -9.52 15.29 17.01
N HIS A 352 -8.78 15.03 18.10
CA HIS A 352 -9.27 15.13 19.48
C HIS A 352 -8.81 16.42 20.15
N PRO A 353 -9.57 16.97 21.12
CA PRO A 353 -9.20 18.21 21.83
C PRO A 353 -7.88 18.17 22.59
N ASP A 354 -7.33 16.99 22.84
CA ASP A 354 -6.03 16.79 23.51
C ASP A 354 -4.84 16.80 22.53
N GLY A 355 -5.09 17.06 21.25
CA GLY A 355 -4.08 17.10 20.20
C GLY A 355 -3.67 15.72 19.67
N THR A 356 -4.37 14.65 20.07
CA THR A 356 -4.26 13.34 19.43
C THR A 356 -5.26 13.21 18.29
N TYR A 357 -5.11 12.21 17.42
CA TYR A 357 -6.10 11.86 16.41
C TYR A 357 -6.41 10.36 16.46
N SER A 358 -7.54 9.98 15.88
CA SER A 358 -7.89 8.58 15.62
C SER A 358 -8.32 8.42 14.17
N GLU A 359 -8.03 7.27 13.60
CA GLU A 359 -8.49 6.86 12.28
C GLU A 359 -9.75 6.01 12.41
N GLN A 360 -10.79 6.33 11.64
CA GLN A 360 -12.08 5.64 11.68
C GLN A 360 -12.50 5.18 10.27
N ILE A 361 -13.24 4.08 10.22
CA ILE A 361 -13.95 3.67 9.01
C ILE A 361 -15.00 4.74 8.68
N SER A 362 -15.01 5.19 7.44
CA SER A 362 -15.92 6.23 6.94
C SER A 362 -16.62 5.77 5.66
N TRP A 363 -17.40 6.66 5.06
CA TRP A 363 -18.02 6.42 3.75
C TRP A 363 -16.98 6.19 2.65
N MET A 364 -15.78 6.77 2.78
CA MET A 364 -14.69 6.53 1.82
C MET A 364 -14.20 5.09 1.86
N SER A 365 -14.14 4.46 3.05
CA SER A 365 -13.78 3.03 3.17
C SER A 365 -14.75 2.12 2.41
N ILE A 366 -16.02 2.54 2.32
CA ILE A 366 -17.07 1.81 1.60
C ILE A 366 -16.89 2.01 0.09
N TYR A 367 -16.58 3.24 -0.35
CA TYR A 367 -16.27 3.53 -1.75
C TYR A 367 -15.00 2.82 -2.25
N GLU A 368 -13.91 2.81 -1.46
CA GLU A 368 -12.68 2.08 -1.78
C GLU A 368 -13.00 0.60 -2.03
N ARG A 369 -13.76 -0.03 -1.13
CA ARG A 369 -14.19 -1.43 -1.30
C ARG A 369 -15.06 -1.64 -2.54
N ALA A 370 -16.00 -0.73 -2.82
CA ALA A 370 -16.82 -0.79 -4.03
C ALA A 370 -15.96 -0.64 -5.30
N ALA A 371 -14.95 0.23 -5.28
CA ALA A 371 -14.03 0.45 -6.38
C ALA A 371 -13.17 -0.78 -6.66
N VAL A 372 -12.68 -1.46 -5.61
CA VAL A 372 -12.00 -2.76 -5.72
C VAL A 372 -12.86 -3.77 -6.48
N GLU A 373 -14.14 -3.91 -6.11
CA GLU A 373 -15.07 -4.79 -6.84
C GLU A 373 -15.37 -4.33 -8.27
N HIS A 374 -15.34 -3.03 -8.51
CA HIS A 374 -15.54 -2.45 -9.84
C HIS A 374 -14.41 -2.84 -10.82
N VAL A 375 -13.16 -2.84 -10.37
CA VAL A 375 -12.00 -3.01 -11.25
C VAL A 375 -11.53 -4.46 -11.43
N GLY A 376 -11.92 -5.37 -10.54
CA GLY A 376 -11.52 -6.78 -10.67
C GLY A 376 -11.79 -7.68 -9.45
N GLY A 377 -12.02 -7.07 -8.28
CA GLY A 377 -12.35 -7.75 -7.03
C GLY A 377 -11.17 -7.87 -6.05
N ASP A 378 -9.94 -7.74 -6.53
CA ASP A 378 -8.73 -7.76 -5.69
C ASP A 378 -8.19 -6.34 -5.48
N TYR A 379 -7.66 -6.04 -4.29
CA TYR A 379 -7.18 -4.69 -3.96
C TYR A 379 -6.07 -4.23 -4.92
N GLY A 380 -5.13 -5.12 -5.29
CA GLY A 380 -4.08 -4.82 -6.27
C GLY A 380 -4.58 -4.34 -7.64
N ASP A 381 -5.82 -4.65 -8.03
CA ASP A 381 -6.42 -4.20 -9.29
C ASP A 381 -6.77 -2.70 -9.28
N LEU A 382 -6.90 -2.08 -8.09
CA LEU A 382 -7.19 -0.64 -7.94
C LEU A 382 -5.90 0.20 -7.87
N GLU A 383 -4.73 -0.42 -7.72
CA GLU A 383 -3.48 0.32 -7.60
C GLU A 383 -3.02 0.93 -8.92
N ALA A 384 -2.38 2.09 -8.79
CA ALA A 384 -1.66 2.83 -9.83
C ALA A 384 -2.46 3.02 -11.13
N ASN A 385 -3.20 4.12 -11.15
CA ASN A 385 -3.91 4.61 -12.32
C ASN A 385 -3.78 6.13 -12.41
N PHE A 386 -4.37 6.73 -13.43
CA PHE A 386 -4.39 8.19 -13.58
C PHE A 386 -5.73 8.80 -13.11
N ALA A 387 -5.70 10.08 -12.74
CA ALA A 387 -6.82 10.76 -12.11
C ALA A 387 -8.11 10.80 -12.95
N GLY A 388 -8.03 10.90 -14.28
CA GLY A 388 -9.23 10.92 -15.12
C GLY A 388 -10.09 9.65 -14.99
N ASN A 389 -9.46 8.48 -14.81
CA ASN A 389 -10.20 7.24 -14.51
C ASN A 389 -10.93 7.31 -13.16
N GLY A 390 -10.42 8.10 -12.21
CA GLY A 390 -11.07 8.29 -10.92
C GLY A 390 -12.37 9.08 -11.10
N PHE A 391 -12.30 10.19 -11.84
CA PHE A 391 -13.51 10.95 -12.20
C PHE A 391 -14.51 10.10 -12.98
N ASP A 392 -14.10 9.33 -14.00
CA ASP A 392 -15.02 8.46 -14.76
C ASP A 392 -15.67 7.44 -13.84
N MET A 393 -14.91 6.78 -12.97
CA MET A 393 -15.46 5.78 -12.06
C MET A 393 -16.47 6.36 -11.06
N ILE A 394 -16.26 7.59 -10.59
CA ILE A 394 -17.10 8.21 -9.56
C ILE A 394 -18.33 8.89 -10.17
N THR A 395 -18.18 9.50 -11.36
CA THR A 395 -19.16 10.43 -11.92
C THR A 395 -19.70 10.01 -13.29
N GLY A 396 -18.99 9.11 -13.99
CA GLY A 396 -19.27 8.72 -15.37
C GLY A 396 -18.74 9.70 -16.42
N ASP A 397 -17.92 10.66 -16.01
CA ASP A 397 -17.23 11.65 -16.84
C ASP A 397 -15.74 11.68 -16.42
N ASP A 398 -14.81 11.55 -17.37
CA ASP A 398 -13.36 11.50 -17.12
C ASP A 398 -12.73 12.88 -16.85
N GLY A 399 -13.50 13.95 -17.05
CA GLY A 399 -13.09 15.34 -16.88
C GLY A 399 -12.07 15.79 -17.93
N ASP A 400 -11.65 17.05 -17.85
CA ASP A 400 -10.64 17.60 -18.75
C ASP A 400 -9.22 17.43 -18.17
N LEU A 401 -8.35 16.76 -18.94
CA LEU A 401 -6.91 16.73 -18.66
C LEU A 401 -6.23 17.99 -19.20
N HIS A 402 -5.50 18.68 -18.32
CA HIS A 402 -4.65 19.80 -18.68
C HIS A 402 -3.17 19.51 -18.41
N LEU A 403 -2.35 19.59 -19.45
CA LEU A 403 -0.88 19.43 -19.41
C LEU A 403 -0.14 20.77 -19.24
N SER A 404 -0.87 21.85 -19.02
CA SER A 404 -0.40 23.20 -18.79
C SER A 404 -1.48 24.02 -18.12
N GLY A 405 -1.09 25.01 -17.34
CA GLY A 405 -2.01 25.97 -16.74
C GLY A 405 -1.30 26.71 -15.62
N GLY A 406 -1.67 27.97 -15.43
CA GLY A 406 -1.19 28.76 -14.29
C GLY A 406 -2.22 28.75 -13.15
N PHE A 407 -1.90 29.47 -12.08
CA PHE A 407 -2.84 29.67 -10.97
C PHE A 407 -4.15 30.32 -11.41
N ASP A 408 -4.12 31.20 -12.42
CA ASP A 408 -5.33 31.85 -12.94
C ASP A 408 -6.34 30.87 -13.54
N ASP A 409 -5.87 29.84 -14.24
CA ASP A 409 -6.75 28.81 -14.83
C ASP A 409 -7.36 27.95 -13.72
N ILE A 410 -6.53 27.51 -12.76
CA ILE A 410 -6.97 26.69 -11.62
C ILE A 410 -7.98 27.46 -10.76
N ARG A 411 -7.72 28.74 -10.49
CA ARG A 411 -8.61 29.57 -9.67
C ARG A 411 -9.97 29.75 -10.33
N ARG A 412 -10.00 30.02 -11.63
CA ARG A 412 -11.25 30.13 -12.37
C ARG A 412 -12.04 28.83 -12.29
N ASP A 413 -11.38 27.69 -12.48
CA ASP A 413 -12.06 26.40 -12.45
C ASP A 413 -12.62 26.09 -11.04
N LEU A 414 -11.89 26.43 -9.97
CA LEU A 414 -12.40 26.35 -8.59
C LEU A 414 -13.57 27.31 -8.34
N ASP A 415 -13.48 28.55 -8.82
CA ASP A 415 -14.54 29.56 -8.69
C ASP A 415 -15.83 29.15 -9.44
N ASP A 416 -15.66 28.37 -10.53
CA ASP A 416 -16.74 27.78 -11.31
C ASP A 416 -17.26 26.46 -10.69
N GLY A 417 -16.72 26.03 -9.53
CA GLY A 417 -17.17 24.86 -8.77
C GLY A 417 -16.64 23.53 -9.29
N HIS A 418 -15.54 23.52 -10.06
CA HIS A 418 -14.97 22.28 -10.57
C HIS A 418 -14.20 21.53 -9.48
N SER A 419 -14.32 20.20 -9.46
CA SER A 419 -13.39 19.35 -8.71
C SER A 419 -12.06 19.32 -9.42
N ILE A 420 -10.95 19.51 -8.70
CA ILE A 420 -9.61 19.57 -9.31
C ILE A 420 -8.62 18.68 -8.54
N VAL A 421 -7.88 17.87 -9.29
CA VAL A 421 -6.74 17.10 -8.79
C VAL A 421 -5.52 17.33 -9.67
N THR A 422 -4.33 17.11 -9.11
CA THR A 422 -3.06 17.33 -9.82
C THR A 422 -2.12 16.16 -9.60
N SER A 423 -1.34 15.81 -10.63
CA SER A 423 -0.51 14.61 -10.64
C SER A 423 0.96 14.95 -10.80
N THR A 424 1.80 14.27 -10.02
CA THR A 424 3.26 14.29 -10.19
C THR A 424 3.68 13.15 -11.12
N PRO A 425 4.73 13.34 -11.93
CA PRO A 425 5.25 12.25 -12.75
C PRO A 425 5.93 11.20 -11.86
N PRO A 426 6.06 9.94 -12.34
CA PRO A 426 6.82 8.91 -11.64
C PRO A 426 8.27 9.33 -11.44
N GLY A 427 8.85 9.08 -10.26
CA GLY A 427 10.19 9.57 -9.95
C GLY A 427 11.28 8.90 -10.77
N TRP A 428 11.05 7.69 -11.29
CA TRP A 428 12.00 7.04 -12.21
C TRP A 428 12.22 7.85 -13.50
N LEU A 429 11.29 8.73 -13.88
CA LEU A 429 11.39 9.56 -15.08
C LEU A 429 12.28 10.80 -14.89
N LEU A 430 12.32 11.35 -13.67
CA LEU A 430 12.99 12.62 -13.36
C LEU A 430 14.13 12.50 -12.33
N GLY A 431 14.27 11.34 -11.68
CA GLY A 431 15.13 11.16 -10.51
C GLY A 431 14.47 11.58 -9.19
N GLY A 432 13.14 11.57 -9.13
CA GLY A 432 12.33 12.03 -7.99
C GLY A 432 11.66 13.39 -8.23
N ALA A 433 10.76 13.78 -7.33
CA ALA A 433 10.21 15.13 -7.31
C ALA A 433 11.30 16.14 -6.93
N PRO A 434 11.37 17.32 -7.59
CA PRO A 434 12.33 18.36 -7.22
C PRO A 434 12.21 18.86 -5.78
N ASP A 435 10.99 18.88 -5.24
CA ASP A 435 10.72 19.27 -3.86
C ASP A 435 10.65 18.04 -2.94
N ASP A 436 11.34 18.09 -1.81
CA ASP A 436 11.39 17.01 -0.83
C ASP A 436 10.03 16.77 -0.16
N ASP A 437 9.10 17.73 -0.15
CA ASP A 437 7.76 17.54 0.44
C ASP A 437 6.76 16.91 -0.54
N VAL A 438 7.13 16.80 -1.82
CA VAL A 438 6.29 16.23 -2.88
C VAL A 438 6.57 14.74 -3.07
N VAL A 439 5.50 13.97 -3.28
CA VAL A 439 5.53 12.54 -3.64
C VAL A 439 5.47 12.42 -5.14
N ASP A 440 6.34 11.58 -5.70
CA ASP A 440 6.39 11.24 -7.12
C ASP A 440 5.35 10.17 -7.49
N GLY A 441 4.87 10.19 -8.74
CA GLY A 441 3.84 9.26 -9.21
C GLY A 441 2.53 9.31 -8.41
N HIS A 442 2.18 10.49 -7.87
CA HIS A 442 1.13 10.65 -6.87
C HIS A 442 0.10 11.70 -7.28
N VAL A 443 -1.11 11.58 -6.74
CA VAL A 443 -2.24 12.49 -7.02
C VAL A 443 -2.64 13.25 -5.76
N TYR A 444 -2.80 14.56 -5.90
CA TYR A 444 -3.19 15.48 -4.84
C TYR A 444 -4.53 16.15 -5.17
N VAL A 445 -5.31 16.44 -4.14
CA VAL A 445 -6.49 17.32 -4.27
C VAL A 445 -6.01 18.77 -4.30
N VAL A 446 -6.57 19.58 -5.20
CA VAL A 446 -6.36 21.03 -5.19
C VAL A 446 -7.47 21.64 -4.35
N GLU A 447 -7.13 22.13 -3.16
CA GLU A 447 -8.10 22.74 -2.25
C GLU A 447 -8.32 24.23 -2.57
N GLY A 448 -7.27 24.94 -2.98
CA GLY A 448 -7.39 26.35 -3.28
C GLY A 448 -6.06 27.10 -3.19
N PHE A 449 -6.16 28.36 -2.78
CA PHE A 449 -5.03 29.28 -2.71
C PHE A 449 -4.94 29.95 -1.35
N SER A 450 -3.71 30.19 -0.91
CA SER A 450 -3.40 30.89 0.34
C SER A 450 -2.27 31.90 0.10
N THR A 451 -1.86 32.58 1.16
CA THR A 451 -0.66 33.42 1.19
C THR A 451 0.27 32.89 2.27
N ASN A 452 1.48 32.50 1.88
CA ASN A 452 2.48 31.97 2.81
C ASN A 452 3.04 33.05 3.75
N GLU A 453 3.90 32.65 4.69
CA GLU A 453 4.50 33.56 5.67
C GLU A 453 5.35 34.69 5.03
N GLN A 454 5.84 34.47 3.80
CA GLN A 454 6.64 35.41 3.02
C GLN A 454 5.77 36.42 2.25
N GLY A 455 4.45 36.26 2.26
CA GLY A 455 3.52 37.12 1.54
C GLY A 455 3.36 36.74 0.06
N GLU A 456 3.79 35.54 -0.34
CA GLU A 456 3.65 35.02 -1.69
C GLU A 456 2.37 34.19 -1.80
N GLU A 457 1.74 34.25 -2.96
CA GLU A 457 0.59 33.40 -3.27
C GLU A 457 1.06 31.96 -3.49
N VAL A 458 0.35 31.02 -2.86
CA VAL A 458 0.62 29.59 -2.92
C VAL A 458 -0.65 28.81 -3.23
N ILE A 459 -0.52 27.73 -3.98
CA ILE A 459 -1.56 26.71 -4.13
C ILE A 459 -1.51 25.78 -2.93
N VAL A 460 -2.68 25.42 -2.39
CA VAL A 460 -2.83 24.50 -1.27
C VAL A 460 -3.27 23.15 -1.83
N LEU A 461 -2.43 22.13 -1.62
CA LEU A 461 -2.69 20.78 -2.11
C LEU A 461 -2.79 19.81 -0.94
N VAL A 462 -3.78 18.92 -0.98
CA VAL A 462 -4.00 17.90 0.04
C VAL A 462 -3.46 16.57 -0.45
N ASN A 463 -2.58 15.99 0.35
CA ASN A 463 -2.02 14.66 0.14
C ASN A 463 -2.99 13.61 0.74
N PRO A 464 -3.58 12.71 -0.06
CA PRO A 464 -4.51 11.69 0.45
C PRO A 464 -3.87 10.72 1.45
N TRP A 465 -2.53 10.70 1.60
CA TRP A 465 -1.88 9.96 2.69
C TRP A 465 -2.31 10.44 4.07
N GLY A 466 -2.59 11.73 4.25
CA GLY A 466 -3.28 12.25 5.44
C GLY A 466 -2.57 12.20 6.80
N LYS A 467 -1.45 11.49 6.90
CA LYS A 467 -0.75 11.23 8.18
C LYS A 467 0.11 12.42 8.61
N PRO A 468 -0.24 13.13 9.70
CA PRO A 468 0.54 14.27 10.18
C PRO A 468 1.96 13.89 10.64
N ASP A 469 2.15 12.65 11.06
CA ASP A 469 3.42 12.04 11.46
C ASP A 469 4.05 11.16 10.38
N GLY A 470 3.50 11.21 9.15
CA GLY A 470 4.03 10.52 7.99
C GLY A 470 5.36 11.09 7.49
N SER A 471 5.97 10.41 6.52
CA SER A 471 7.21 10.86 5.86
C SER A 471 7.00 12.09 4.97
N ARG A 472 5.74 12.44 4.69
CA ARG A 472 5.32 13.53 3.81
C ARG A 472 4.16 14.28 4.47
N PRO A 473 4.10 15.60 4.36
CA PRO A 473 3.05 16.38 4.98
C PRO A 473 1.67 16.09 4.34
N PRO A 474 0.58 16.17 5.13
CA PRO A 474 -0.79 15.98 4.63
C PRO A 474 -1.28 17.16 3.78
N VAL A 475 -0.67 18.33 3.94
CA VAL A 475 -0.97 19.54 3.16
C VAL A 475 0.36 20.16 2.73
N ILE A 476 0.47 20.52 1.45
CA ILE A 476 1.61 21.26 0.91
C ILE A 476 1.15 22.59 0.33
N GLU A 477 1.96 23.61 0.55
CA GLU A 477 1.78 24.94 -0.01
C GLU A 477 2.93 25.21 -0.98
N LEU A 478 2.62 25.45 -2.25
CA LEU A 478 3.63 25.68 -3.29
C LEU A 478 3.39 26.99 -4.02
N THR A 479 4.45 27.74 -4.30
CA THR A 479 4.38 28.84 -5.27
C THR A 479 4.09 28.30 -6.67
N GLN A 480 3.68 29.17 -7.61
CA GLN A 480 3.43 28.73 -8.98
C GLN A 480 4.67 28.13 -9.65
N GLU A 481 5.86 28.65 -9.34
CA GLU A 481 7.12 28.11 -9.87
C GLU A 481 7.37 26.69 -9.35
N GLU A 482 7.21 26.46 -8.05
CA GLU A 482 7.36 25.14 -7.43
C GLU A 482 6.30 24.16 -7.94
N TYR A 483 5.04 24.58 -8.06
CA TYR A 483 3.97 23.77 -8.63
C TYR A 483 4.32 23.32 -10.06
N LEU A 484 4.73 24.25 -10.93
CA LEU A 484 5.11 23.94 -12.30
C LEU A 484 6.40 23.12 -12.41
N ALA A 485 7.25 23.12 -11.39
CA ALA A 485 8.44 22.28 -11.34
C ALA A 485 8.11 20.82 -10.94
N ASN A 486 7.03 20.59 -10.19
CA ASN A 486 6.72 19.28 -9.61
C ASN A 486 5.57 18.53 -10.31
N PHE A 487 4.59 19.22 -10.90
CA PHE A 487 3.34 18.60 -11.37
C PHE A 487 3.25 18.54 -12.89
N VAL A 488 2.92 17.38 -13.46
CA VAL A 488 2.90 17.17 -14.92
C VAL A 488 1.54 17.49 -15.54
N SER A 489 0.48 17.28 -14.77
CA SER A 489 -0.89 17.46 -15.23
C SER A 489 -1.82 17.86 -14.09
N ARG A 490 -2.96 18.43 -14.45
CA ARG A 490 -4.15 18.54 -13.61
C ARG A 490 -5.34 17.98 -14.36
N ASN A 491 -6.29 17.41 -13.63
CA ASN A 491 -7.60 17.03 -14.14
C ASN A 491 -8.63 17.90 -13.42
N ASN A 492 -9.61 18.42 -14.15
CA ASN A 492 -10.77 19.04 -13.54
C ASN A 492 -12.05 18.37 -14.04
N LEU A 493 -13.11 18.47 -13.24
CA LEU A 493 -14.43 17.98 -13.59
C LEU A 493 -15.46 19.06 -13.25
N GLN A 494 -16.27 19.42 -14.24
CA GLN A 494 -17.42 20.27 -14.05
C GLN A 494 -18.62 19.43 -13.59
N HIS A 495 -19.36 19.92 -12.60
CA HIS A 495 -20.61 19.31 -12.14
C HIS A 495 -21.81 20.01 -12.80
N ASP A 496 -22.78 19.22 -13.28
CA ASP A 496 -24.00 19.68 -13.99
C ASP A 496 -25.15 20.11 -13.07
#